data_AF-A0AAV5D063-F1
#
_entry.id   AF-A0AAV5D063-F1
#
_cell.length_a   1.000
_cell.length_b   1.000
_cell.length_c   1.000
_cell.angle_alpha   90.00
_cell.angle_beta   90.00
_cell.angle_gamma   90.00
#
_symmetry.space_group_name_H-M   'P 1'
#
loop_
_entity.id
_entity.type
_entity.pdbx_description
1 polymer ?
#
loop_
_entity_poly.entity_id
_entity_poly.type
_entity_poly.pdbx_seq_one_letter_code
_entity_poly.pdbx_strand_id
1 'polypeptide(L)'
;MSMNNHRNLLGEDLDSLGIKDLESLEKQLDSSLKHIRSTRTQHMVDQLTELQRREQMFSDANKCLRRKLEESNQVLWQQAWEHGERQPDVQQQQLHGGNGFFHPLDAAGEPTLQIGYPSEALTSSCITTFLPPWLP
;
A
#
# COMPACT_ATOMS: atom_id res chain seq x y z
N MET A 1 -11.44 13.58 -38.51
CA MET A 1 -12.25 14.79 -38.27
C MET A 1 -11.71 15.90 -39.16
N SER A 2 -12.59 16.68 -39.81
CA SER A 2 -12.18 17.87 -40.57
C SER A 2 -11.78 19.00 -39.62
N MET A 3 -10.88 19.90 -40.03
CA MET A 3 -10.44 21.07 -39.25
C MET A 3 -11.63 21.92 -38.78
N ASN A 4 -12.63 22.12 -39.65
CA ASN A 4 -13.86 22.84 -39.30
C ASN A 4 -14.66 22.11 -38.21
N ASN A 5 -14.71 20.77 -38.26
CA ASN A 5 -15.43 20.00 -37.24
C ASN A 5 -14.75 20.12 -35.86
N HIS A 6 -13.42 20.16 -35.81
CA HIS A 6 -12.69 20.39 -34.56
C HIS A 6 -12.95 21.79 -34.00
N ARG A 7 -12.90 22.81 -34.85
CA ARG A 7 -13.19 24.21 -34.49
C ARG A 7 -14.62 24.35 -33.94
N ASN A 8 -15.60 23.75 -34.60
CA ASN A 8 -16.99 23.74 -34.14
C ASN A 8 -17.13 23.05 -32.78
N LEU A 9 -16.45 21.91 -32.55
CA LEU A 9 -16.44 21.24 -31.24
C LEU A 9 -15.82 22.09 -30.12
N LEU A 10 -14.95 23.03 -30.46
CA LEU A 10 -14.38 24.02 -29.54
C LEU A 10 -15.24 25.30 -29.41
N GLY A 11 -16.37 25.37 -30.13
CA GLY A 11 -17.25 26.54 -30.14
C GLY A 11 -16.83 27.65 -31.11
N GLU A 12 -15.93 27.35 -32.05
CA GLU A 12 -15.44 28.29 -33.07
C GLU A 12 -16.20 28.12 -34.40
N ASP A 13 -16.23 29.16 -35.25
CA ASP A 13 -16.80 29.19 -36.61
C ASP A 13 -18.26 28.67 -36.74
N LEU A 14 -19.06 28.89 -35.70
CA LEU A 14 -20.45 28.41 -35.61
C LEU A 14 -21.43 29.13 -36.55
N ASP A 15 -21.08 30.30 -37.07
CA ASP A 15 -21.94 31.12 -37.94
C ASP A 15 -22.35 30.41 -39.25
N SER A 16 -21.58 29.39 -39.65
CA SER A 16 -21.83 28.58 -40.83
C SER A 16 -22.81 27.42 -40.59
N LEU A 17 -23.20 27.15 -39.34
CA LEU A 17 -24.07 26.05 -38.96
C LEU A 17 -25.54 26.47 -38.90
N GLY A 18 -26.43 25.60 -39.40
CA GLY A 18 -27.86 25.77 -39.19
C GLY A 18 -28.28 25.37 -37.76
N ILE A 19 -29.48 25.79 -37.35
CA ILE A 19 -30.04 25.48 -36.01
C ILE A 19 -30.01 23.99 -35.69
N LYS A 20 -30.34 23.12 -36.66
CA LYS A 20 -30.33 21.66 -36.49
C LYS A 20 -28.92 21.11 -36.24
N ASP A 21 -27.93 21.65 -36.95
CA ASP A 21 -26.55 21.21 -36.81
C ASP A 21 -25.97 21.67 -35.46
N LEU A 22 -26.37 22.87 -35.01
CA LEU A 22 -26.02 23.40 -33.70
C LEU A 22 -26.62 22.56 -32.57
N GLU A 23 -27.90 22.18 -32.67
CA GLU A 23 -28.57 21.29 -31.71
C GLU A 23 -27.90 19.89 -31.68
N SER A 24 -27.51 19.37 -32.84
CA SER A 24 -26.77 18.11 -32.93
C SER A 24 -25.39 18.21 -32.26
N LEU A 25 -24.68 19.32 -32.49
CA LEU A 25 -23.37 19.59 -31.90
C LEU A 25 -23.46 19.68 -30.38
N GLU A 26 -24.47 20.39 -29.86
CA GLU A 26 -24.72 20.49 -28.42
C GLU A 26 -25.00 19.12 -27.79
N LYS A 27 -25.88 18.31 -28.40
CA LYS A 27 -26.16 16.93 -27.94
C LYS A 27 -24.92 16.05 -27.97
N GLN A 28 -24.08 16.18 -28.99
CA GLN A 28 -22.82 15.45 -29.10
C GLN A 28 -21.85 15.83 -27.97
N LEU A 29 -21.71 17.13 -27.68
CA LEU A 29 -20.85 17.61 -26.60
C LEU A 29 -21.36 17.19 -25.22
N ASP A 30 -22.67 17.33 -24.97
CA ASP A 30 -23.29 16.94 -23.69
C ASP A 30 -23.13 15.43 -23.43
N SER A 31 -23.43 14.58 -24.42
CA SER A 31 -23.28 13.13 -24.31
C SER A 31 -21.82 12.71 -24.10
N SER A 32 -20.89 13.28 -24.87
CA SER A 32 -19.46 13.00 -24.74
C SER A 32 -18.92 13.44 -23.38
N LEU A 33 -19.31 14.63 -22.90
CA LEU A 33 -18.87 15.14 -21.60
C LEU A 33 -19.42 14.30 -20.45
N LYS A 34 -20.68 13.89 -20.52
CA LYS A 34 -21.28 12.95 -19.56
C LYS A 34 -20.52 11.62 -19.54
N HIS A 35 -20.19 11.08 -20.72
CA HIS A 35 -19.42 9.85 -20.82
C HIS A 35 -18.01 9.99 -20.22
N ILE A 36 -17.26 11.04 -20.58
CA ILE A 36 -15.91 11.31 -20.04
C ILE A 36 -15.95 11.43 -18.51
N ARG A 37 -16.90 12.21 -17.98
CA ARG A 37 -17.08 12.37 -16.53
C ARG A 37 -17.40 11.04 -15.86
N SER A 38 -18.33 10.27 -16.42
CA SER A 38 -18.72 8.96 -15.88
C SER A 38 -17.54 7.99 -15.86
N THR A 39 -16.82 7.86 -16.97
CA THR A 39 -15.64 6.99 -17.07
C THR A 39 -14.55 7.40 -16.08
N ARG A 40 -14.27 8.70 -15.97
CA ARG A 40 -13.26 9.21 -15.03
C ARG A 40 -13.64 8.94 -13.58
N THR A 41 -14.90 9.22 -13.22
CA THR A 41 -15.40 8.97 -11.86
C THR A 41 -15.39 7.49 -11.54
N GLN A 42 -15.86 6.63 -12.45
CA GLN A 42 -15.86 5.18 -12.25
C GLN A 42 -14.46 4.65 -12.02
N HIS A 43 -13.51 5.04 -12.87
CA HIS A 43 -12.11 4.66 -12.70
C HIS A 43 -11.53 5.10 -11.35
N MET A 44 -11.81 6.33 -10.90
CA MET A 44 -11.37 6.80 -9.59
C MET A 44 -11.99 6.01 -8.44
N VAL A 45 -13.28 5.67 -8.52
CA VAL A 45 -13.97 4.84 -7.52
C VAL A 45 -13.39 3.43 -7.47
N ASP A 46 -13.12 2.83 -8.62
CA ASP A 46 -12.54 1.50 -8.73
C ASP A 46 -11.13 1.47 -8.11
N GLN A 47 -10.29 2.47 -8.44
CA GLN A 47 -8.95 2.60 -7.85
C GLN A 47 -8.99 2.80 -6.35
N LEU A 48 -9.88 3.67 -5.86
CA LEU A 48 -10.05 3.91 -4.43
C LEU A 48 -10.46 2.63 -3.70
N THR A 49 -11.43 1.91 -4.24
CA THR A 49 -11.95 0.67 -3.65
C THR A 49 -10.88 -0.42 -3.61
N GLU A 50 -10.11 -0.57 -4.68
CA GLU A 50 -9.00 -1.54 -4.72
C GLU A 50 -7.90 -1.18 -3.72
N LEU A 51 -7.55 0.10 -3.58
CA LEU A 51 -6.59 0.55 -2.57
C LEU A 51 -7.08 0.30 -1.14
N GLN A 52 -8.34 0.63 -0.84
CA GLN A 52 -8.95 0.35 0.47
C GLN A 52 -8.96 -1.14 0.80
N ARG A 53 -9.25 -2.00 -0.19
CA ARG A 53 -9.19 -3.45 -0.03
C ARG A 53 -7.78 -3.93 0.31
N ARG A 54 -6.76 -3.41 -0.40
CA ARG A 54 -5.35 -3.75 -0.11
C ARG A 54 -4.93 -3.27 1.26
N GLU A 55 -5.27 -2.04 1.63
CA GLU A 55 -5.01 -1.48 2.96
C GLU A 55 -5.60 -2.38 4.05
N GLN A 56 -6.87 -2.77 3.91
CA GLN A 56 -7.53 -3.67 4.86
C GLN A 56 -6.79 -5.01 4.98
N MET A 57 -6.42 -5.62 3.86
CA MET A 57 -5.66 -6.88 3.86
C MET A 57 -4.32 -6.75 4.59
N PHE A 58 -3.56 -5.70 4.31
CA PHE A 58 -2.27 -5.47 4.98
C PHE A 58 -2.45 -5.15 6.47
N SER A 59 -3.49 -4.40 6.83
CA SER A 59 -3.84 -4.10 8.22
C SER A 59 -4.14 -5.38 8.99
N ASP A 60 -4.93 -6.29 8.41
CA ASP A 60 -5.29 -7.55 9.07
C ASP A 60 -4.11 -8.52 9.15
N ALA A 61 -3.27 -8.60 8.11
CA ALA A 61 -2.03 -9.35 8.15
C ALA A 61 -1.09 -8.82 9.25
N ASN A 62 -0.90 -7.50 9.34
CA ASN A 62 -0.08 -6.88 10.38
C ASN A 62 -0.63 -7.12 11.79
N LYS A 63 -1.96 -7.03 11.99
CA LYS A 63 -2.59 -7.37 13.28
C LYS A 63 -2.34 -8.82 13.67
N CYS A 64 -2.44 -9.73 12.71
CA CYS A 64 -2.17 -11.16 12.93
C CYS A 64 -0.70 -11.39 13.34
N LEU A 65 0.25 -10.81 12.61
CA LEU A 65 1.67 -10.92 12.92
C LEU A 65 2.02 -10.33 14.29
N ARG A 66 1.46 -9.17 14.64
CA ARG A 66 1.66 -8.55 15.97
C ARG A 66 1.17 -9.46 17.09
N ARG A 67 0.02 -10.12 16.91
CA ARG A 67 -0.51 -11.07 17.89
C ARG A 67 0.39 -12.29 18.06
N LYS A 68 0.84 -12.88 16.94
CA LYS A 68 1.80 -13.99 16.95
C LYS A 68 3.11 -13.63 17.63
N LEU A 69 3.61 -12.42 17.42
CA LEU A 69 4.83 -11.94 18.07
C LEU A 69 4.65 -11.83 19.59
N GLU A 70 3.51 -11.30 20.04
CA GLU A 70 3.19 -11.23 21.47
C GLU A 70 3.06 -12.63 22.09
N GLU A 71 2.35 -13.54 21.43
CA GLU A 71 2.21 -14.94 21.85
C GLU A 71 3.58 -15.64 21.92
N SER A 72 4.43 -15.47 20.90
CA SER A 72 5.77 -16.05 20.88
C SER A 72 6.67 -15.47 21.96
N ASN A 73 6.59 -14.17 22.23
CA ASN A 73 7.34 -13.53 23.29
C ASN A 73 6.88 -14.04 24.67
N GLN A 74 5.57 -14.19 24.87
CA GLN A 74 5.02 -14.77 26.09
C GLN A 74 5.48 -16.21 26.31
N VAL A 75 5.51 -17.04 25.27
CA VAL A 75 6.04 -18.42 25.33
C VAL A 75 7.54 -18.42 25.65
N LEU A 76 8.33 -17.54 25.02
CA LEU A 76 9.75 -17.40 25.31
C LEU A 76 9.98 -17.02 26.79
N TRP A 77 9.21 -16.08 27.32
CA TRP A 77 9.28 -15.71 28.73
C TRP A 77 8.89 -16.88 29.63
N GLN A 78 7.80 -17.60 29.34
CA GLN A 78 7.38 -18.76 30.14
C GLN A 78 8.47 -19.85 30.17
N GLN A 79 9.10 -20.16 29.05
CA GLN A 79 10.20 -21.12 29.00
C GLN A 79 11.44 -20.66 29.79
N ALA A 80 11.76 -19.36 29.74
CA ALA A 80 12.85 -18.78 30.54
C ALA A 80 12.56 -18.81 32.05
N TRP A 81 11.29 -18.78 32.46
CA TRP A 81 10.89 -18.92 33.87
C TRP A 81 10.85 -20.37 34.35
N GLU A 82 10.58 -21.35 33.47
CA GLU A 82 10.52 -22.79 33.81
C GLU A 82 11.89 -23.48 33.83
N HIS A 83 12.81 -23.09 32.94
CA HIS A 83 14.21 -23.48 33.00
C HIS A 83 14.95 -22.46 33.86
N GLY A 84 15.05 -22.70 35.18
CA GLY A 84 15.58 -21.78 36.20
C GLY A 84 17.03 -21.31 36.01
N GLU A 85 17.30 -20.56 34.95
CA GLU A 85 18.54 -19.89 34.62
C GLU A 85 18.35 -18.38 34.81
N ARG A 86 19.40 -17.72 35.33
CA ARG A 86 19.39 -16.31 35.72
C ARG A 86 18.84 -15.40 34.63
N GLN A 87 18.15 -14.35 35.09
CA GLN A 87 17.76 -13.15 34.34
C GLN A 87 18.67 -12.88 33.12
N PRO A 88 18.10 -12.73 31.91
CA PRO A 88 18.76 -11.88 30.93
C PRO A 88 18.74 -10.47 31.51
N ASP A 89 19.91 -9.86 31.66
CA ASP A 89 20.04 -8.44 31.94
C ASP A 89 19.38 -7.70 30.77
N VAL A 90 18.09 -7.40 30.92
CA VAL A 90 17.37 -6.51 30.02
C VAL A 90 17.89 -5.13 30.37
N GLN A 91 19.03 -4.76 29.79
CA GLN A 91 19.46 -3.39 29.74
C GLN A 91 18.37 -2.63 28.99
N GLN A 92 17.47 -2.00 29.75
CA GLN A 92 16.41 -1.15 29.25
C GLN A 92 17.04 -0.08 28.36
N GLN A 93 16.99 -0.29 27.05
CA GLN A 93 17.27 0.79 26.12
C GLN A 93 16.07 1.73 26.21
N GLN A 94 16.34 2.86 26.87
CA GLN A 94 15.43 3.92 27.23
C GLN A 94 14.47 4.26 26.08
N LEU A 95 13.18 4.28 26.43
CA LEU A 95 12.10 4.89 25.66
C LEU A 95 12.41 6.38 25.43
N HIS A 96 13.15 6.69 24.38
CA HIS A 96 13.29 8.06 23.91
C HIS A 96 12.23 8.31 22.84
N GLY A 97 11.10 8.86 23.28
CA GLY A 97 10.28 9.68 22.42
C GLY A 97 11.09 10.89 21.97
N GLY A 98 11.22 11.08 20.65
CA GLY A 98 11.78 12.31 20.09
C GLY A 98 12.73 12.04 18.93
N ASN A 99 12.28 12.42 17.73
CA ASN A 99 13.02 12.59 16.48
C ASN A 99 14.54 12.85 16.67
N GLY A 100 15.40 11.93 16.23
CA GLY A 100 16.85 12.08 16.35
C GLY A 100 17.64 11.11 15.46
N PHE A 101 17.99 11.58 14.27
CA PHE A 101 18.69 10.91 13.16
C PHE A 101 20.18 10.57 13.41
N PHE A 102 20.66 10.38 14.65
CA PHE A 102 22.08 10.07 14.87
C PHE A 102 22.33 9.19 16.11
N HIS A 103 23.12 8.12 15.95
CA HIS A 103 23.79 7.42 17.04
C HIS A 103 25.25 7.91 17.16
N PRO A 104 25.74 8.28 18.36
CA PRO A 104 27.16 8.49 18.61
C PRO A 104 27.92 7.16 18.48
N LEU A 105 28.99 7.17 17.67
CA LEU A 105 29.92 6.03 17.56
C LEU A 105 30.85 6.05 18.77
N ASP A 106 30.60 5.19 19.76
CA ASP A 106 31.63 4.87 20.76
C ASP A 106 32.62 3.88 20.15
N ALA A 107 33.87 4.34 20.10
CA ALA A 107 35.00 3.65 19.52
C ALA A 107 35.47 2.50 20.42
N ALA A 108 34.99 1.27 20.18
CA ALA A 108 35.72 0.02 20.40
C ALA A 108 34.85 -1.19 20.03
N GLY A 109 35.29 -1.96 19.02
CA GLY A 109 34.75 -3.30 18.72
C GLY A 109 34.10 -3.40 17.34
N GLU A 110 34.82 -4.01 16.41
CA GLU A 110 34.48 -4.21 15.00
C GLU A 110 33.05 -4.76 14.74
N PRO A 111 32.33 -4.29 13.70
CA PRO A 111 31.08 -4.90 13.27
C PRO A 111 31.40 -6.17 12.45
N THR A 112 31.29 -7.35 13.06
CA THR A 112 31.28 -8.59 12.28
C THR A 112 29.95 -8.67 11.52
N LEU A 113 29.98 -8.31 10.24
CA LEU A 113 28.88 -8.54 9.29
C LEU A 113 28.70 -10.06 9.10
N GLN A 114 27.87 -10.69 9.93
CA GLN A 114 27.40 -12.05 9.70
C GLN A 114 26.22 -12.01 8.73
N ILE A 115 26.54 -12.06 7.44
CA ILE A 115 25.57 -12.37 6.38
C ILE A 115 25.49 -13.88 6.27
N GLY A 116 24.42 -14.46 6.82
CA GLY A 116 24.12 -15.89 6.69
C GLY A 116 22.91 -16.28 7.51
N TYR A 117 21.81 -16.66 6.84
CA TYR A 117 20.64 -17.28 7.48
C TYR A 117 20.93 -18.75 7.77
N PRO A 118 20.74 -19.26 8.99
CA PRO A 118 20.60 -20.70 9.20
C PRO A 118 19.24 -21.14 8.64
N SER A 119 19.28 -22.15 7.77
CA SER A 119 18.09 -22.79 7.20
C SER A 119 17.46 -23.69 8.26
N GLU A 120 16.50 -23.16 9.00
CA GLU A 120 15.54 -23.99 9.71
C GLU A 120 14.20 -23.95 8.97
N ALA A 121 13.79 -25.13 8.51
CA ALA A 121 12.57 -25.35 7.77
C ALA A 121 11.36 -24.91 8.62
N LEU A 122 10.81 -23.74 8.31
CA LEU A 122 9.50 -23.31 8.77
C LEU A 122 8.43 -24.13 8.06
N THR A 123 8.18 -25.35 8.54
CA THR A 123 6.93 -26.06 8.27
C THR A 123 5.82 -25.41 9.11
N SER A 124 5.39 -24.20 8.74
CA SER A 124 4.26 -23.52 9.36
C SER A 124 3.12 -23.41 8.35
N SER A 125 2.04 -24.14 8.63
CA SER A 125 0.84 -24.27 7.79
C SER A 125 0.09 -22.97 7.50
N CYS A 126 0.54 -21.81 7.98
CA CYS A 126 -0.03 -20.50 7.65
C CYS A 126 0.67 -19.79 6.48
N ILE A 127 1.82 -20.29 5.99
CA ILE A 127 2.53 -19.66 4.88
C ILE A 127 1.89 -20.05 3.53
N THR A 128 1.28 -21.24 3.47
CA THR A 128 0.80 -21.84 2.21
C THR A 128 -0.57 -21.36 1.73
N THR A 129 -1.30 -20.56 2.52
CA THR A 129 -2.68 -20.13 2.17
C THR A 129 -2.76 -18.67 1.74
N PHE A 130 -1.72 -17.86 1.96
CA PHE A 130 -1.82 -16.39 1.87
C PHE A 130 -0.90 -15.72 0.85
N LEU A 131 -0.20 -16.49 0.01
CA LEU A 131 0.65 -15.91 -1.03
C LEU A 131 -0.10 -15.84 -2.38
N PRO A 132 -0.31 -14.64 -2.94
CA PRO A 132 -0.89 -14.49 -4.26
C PRO A 132 0.10 -14.92 -5.37
N PRO A 133 -0.40 -15.33 -6.55
CA PRO A 133 0.39 -15.96 -7.62
C PRO A 133 1.40 -15.04 -8.35
N TRP A 134 1.69 -13.85 -7.83
CA TRP A 134 2.61 -12.88 -8.43
C TRP A 134 3.93 -12.68 -7.67
N LEU A 135 4.19 -13.43 -6.59
CA LEU A 135 5.54 -13.48 -5.99
C LEU A 135 6.40 -14.55 -6.72
N PRO A 136 7.60 -14.20 -7.22
CA PRO A 136 8.59 -15.18 -7.67
C PRO A 136 9.24 -15.94 -6.50
#